data_AF-A0A0N0Y039-F1
#
_entry.id   AF-A0A0N0Y039-F1
#
_cell.length_a   1.000
_cell.length_b   1.000
_cell.length_c   1.000
_cell.angle_alpha   90.00
_cell.angle_beta   90.00
_cell.angle_gamma   90.00
#
_symmetry.space_group_name_H-M   'P 1'
#
loop_
_entity.id
_entity.type
_entity.pdbx_description
1 polymer ?
#
loop_
_entity_poly.entity_id
_entity_poly.type
_entity_poly.pdbx_seq_one_letter_code
_entity_poly.pdbx_strand_id
1 'polypeptide(L)'
;MPATAEEALAAARARFEVRDPEGNPAPLYVVEFDIGFLVHAVMPPPPPGTQAPLGGSHMVISKSDGAVTYVPNFPPDSAIELYRSLRRPHG
;
A
#
# COMPACT_ATOMS: atom_id res chain seq x y z
N MET A 1 12.98 3.54 11.11
CA MET A 1 13.07 3.35 9.66
C MET A 1 12.97 1.87 9.40
N PRO A 2 11.95 1.36 8.69
CA PRO A 2 11.90 -0.06 8.40
C PRO A 2 13.05 -0.44 7.47
N ALA A 3 13.84 -1.42 7.89
CA ALA A 3 14.92 -2.03 7.12
C ALA A 3 14.43 -3.23 6.30
N THR A 4 13.28 -3.81 6.66
CA THR A 4 12.71 -4.99 6.01
C THR A 4 11.22 -4.84 5.70
N ALA A 5 10.71 -5.68 4.79
CA ALA A 5 9.29 -5.77 4.49
C ALA A 5 8.43 -6.13 5.73
N GLU A 6 8.96 -6.94 6.65
CA GLU A 6 8.28 -7.30 7.90
C GLU A 6 8.16 -6.11 8.85
N GLU A 7 9.22 -5.31 9.00
CA GLU A 7 9.18 -4.09 9.80
C GLU A 7 8.24 -3.05 9.19
N ALA A 8 8.23 -2.94 7.85
CA ALA A 8 7.30 -2.09 7.12
C ALA A 8 5.84 -2.56 7.35
N LEU A 9 5.59 -3.87 7.31
CA LEU A 9 4.28 -4.45 7.57
C LEU A 9 3.81 -4.20 9.01
N ALA A 10 4.70 -4.35 9.99
CA ALA A 10 4.39 -4.08 11.39
C ALA A 10 4.06 -2.59 11.62
N ALA A 11 4.87 -1.68 11.08
CA ALA A 11 4.61 -0.24 11.12
C ALA A 11 3.32 0.15 10.40
N ALA A 12 2.99 -0.60 9.34
CA ALA A 12 1.80 -0.41 8.55
C ALA A 12 0.53 -0.85 9.26
N ARG A 13 0.53 -2.01 9.92
CA ARG A 13 -0.62 -2.51 10.69
C ARG A 13 -1.08 -1.54 11.78
N ALA A 14 -0.16 -0.75 12.32
CA ALA A 14 -0.48 0.28 13.32
C ALA A 14 -1.14 1.55 12.73
N ARG A 15 -1.13 1.73 11.40
CA ARG A 15 -1.58 2.96 10.71
C ARG A 15 -2.62 2.73 9.64
N PHE A 16 -2.66 1.52 9.08
CA PHE A 16 -3.42 1.16 7.90
C PHE A 16 -4.47 0.11 8.26
N GLU A 17 -5.60 0.59 8.78
CA GLU A 17 -6.73 -0.22 9.21
C GLU A 17 -7.73 -0.45 8.08
N VAL A 18 -7.31 -1.17 7.03
CA VAL A 18 -8.26 -1.65 6.02
C VAL A 18 -9.00 -2.85 6.58
N ARG A 19 -10.34 -2.79 6.53
CA ARG A 19 -11.22 -3.88 6.93
C ARG A 19 -11.84 -4.52 5.69
N ASP A 20 -12.00 -5.84 5.74
CA ASP A 20 -12.75 -6.59 4.76
C ASP A 20 -14.26 -6.28 4.85
N PRO A 21 -15.09 -6.76 3.91
CA PRO A 21 -16.54 -6.56 3.94
C PRO A 21 -17.23 -7.14 5.19
N GLU A 22 -16.61 -8.12 5.85
CA GLU A 22 -17.08 -8.72 7.09
C GLU A 22 -16.61 -7.96 8.35
N GLY A 23 -15.80 -6.92 8.19
CA GLY A 23 -15.27 -6.08 9.26
C GLY A 23 -13.98 -6.57 9.90
N ASN A 24 -13.37 -7.66 9.41
CA ASN A 24 -12.09 -8.16 9.91
C ASN A 24 -10.91 -7.37 9.31
N PRO A 25 -9.74 -7.37 9.97
CA PRO A 25 -8.53 -6.77 9.41
C PRO A 25 -8.15 -7.46 8.10
N ALA A 26 -8.13 -6.70 6.99
CA ALA A 26 -7.75 -7.23 5.71
C ALA A 26 -6.28 -7.70 5.74
N PRO A 27 -5.94 -8.82 5.07
CA PRO A 27 -4.56 -9.24 4.96
C PRO A 27 -3.77 -8.19 4.17
N LEU A 28 -2.72 -7.66 4.81
CA LEU A 28 -1.83 -6.69 4.21
C LEU A 28 -0.61 -7.39 3.60
N TYR A 29 -0.27 -6.99 2.38
CA TYR A 29 0.91 -7.43 1.67
C TYR A 29 1.87 -6.26 1.48
N VAL A 30 3.17 -6.56 1.55
CA VAL A 30 4.23 -5.59 1.34
C VAL A 30 5.03 -5.98 0.12
N VAL A 31 5.13 -5.04 -0.83
CA VAL A 31 6.03 -5.11 -1.97
C VAL A 31 7.20 -4.17 -1.69
N GLU A 32 8.37 -4.74 -1.48
CA GLU A 32 9.60 -3.98 -1.36
C GLU A 32 10.09 -3.50 -2.73
N PHE A 33 10.49 -2.22 -2.81
CA PHE A 33 11.06 -1.65 -4.03
C PHE A 33 12.28 -0.75 -3.70
N ASP A 34 12.85 -0.12 -4.71
CA ASP A 34 14.10 0.63 -4.65
C ASP A 34 14.10 1.74 -3.58
N ILE A 35 13.05 2.54 -3.51
CA ILE A 35 12.99 3.72 -2.63
C ILE A 35 11.98 3.59 -1.47
N GLY A 36 11.31 2.44 -1.33
CA GLY A 36 10.25 2.28 -0.34
C GLY A 36 9.68 0.87 -0.23
N PHE A 37 8.58 0.78 0.51
CA PHE A 37 7.75 -0.41 0.69
C PHE A 37 6.30 -0.04 0.36
N LEU A 38 5.70 -0.68 -0.63
CA LEU A 38 4.29 -0.51 -0.95
C LEU A 38 3.49 -1.53 -0.13
N VAL A 39 2.60 -1.04 0.71
CA VAL A 39 1.68 -1.82 1.51
C VAL A 39 0.30 -1.73 0.88
N HIS A 40 -0.31 -2.87 0.59
CA HIS A 40 -1.66 -2.93 0.09
C HIS A 40 -2.48 -4.01 0.77
N ALA A 41 -3.78 -3.76 0.92
CA ALA A 41 -4.72 -4.78 1.35
C ALA A 41 -5.07 -5.68 0.15
N VAL A 42 -5.09 -6.99 0.38
CA VAL A 42 -5.60 -7.96 -0.59
C VAL A 42 -6.98 -8.39 -0.12
N MET A 43 -8.01 -7.97 -0.85
CA MET A 43 -9.37 -8.40 -0.60
C MET A 43 -9.72 -9.56 -1.54
N PRO A 44 -10.59 -10.49 -1.12
CA PRO A 44 -11.12 -11.48 -2.03
C PRO A 44 -11.82 -10.77 -3.20
N PRO A 45 -11.73 -11.33 -4.42
CA PRO A 45 -12.44 -10.78 -5.56
C PRO A 45 -13.94 -10.71 -5.24
N PRO A 46 -14.62 -9.63 -5.65
CA PRO A 46 -16.05 -9.51 -5.44
C PRO A 46 -16.79 -10.68 -6.13
N PRO A 47 -17.94 -11.11 -5.57
CA PRO A 47 -18.80 -12.11 -6.21
C PRO A 47 -19.06 -11.81 -7.70
N PRO A 48 -19.28 -12.83 -8.54
CA PRO A 48 -19.65 -12.62 -9.94
C PRO A 48 -20.91 -11.74 -10.04
N GLY A 49 -20.83 -10.64 -10.79
CA GLY A 49 -21.94 -9.69 -10.95
C GLY A 49 -21.98 -8.55 -9.94
N THR A 50 -21.06 -8.50 -8.96
CA THR A 50 -20.84 -7.31 -8.14
C THR A 50 -19.60 -6.55 -8.60
N GLN A 51 -19.69 -5.23 -8.60
CA GLN A 51 -18.54 -4.39 -8.90
C GLN A 51 -17.57 -4.43 -7.72
N ALA A 52 -16.26 -4.50 -8.00
CA ALA A 52 -15.27 -4.24 -6.98
C ALA A 52 -15.55 -2.84 -6.40
N PRO A 53 -15.46 -2.66 -5.07
CA PRO A 53 -15.65 -1.35 -4.47
C PRO A 53 -14.72 -0.34 -5.16
N LEU A 54 -15.31 0.72 -5.72
CA LEU A 54 -14.58 1.82 -6.33
C LEU A 54 -13.95 2.64 -5.21
N GLY A 55 -12.70 2.33 -4.86
CA GLY A 55 -11.99 3.03 -3.81
C GLY A 55 -10.86 2.21 -3.20
N GLY A 56 -10.08 2.87 -2.34
CA GLY A 56 -8.92 2.31 -1.68
C GLY A 56 -7.66 3.11 -1.99
N SER A 57 -6.73 3.04 -1.06
CA SER A 57 -5.40 3.62 -1.19
C SER A 57 -4.40 2.54 -0.84
N HIS A 58 -3.25 2.53 -1.51
CA HIS A 58 -2.08 1.85 -0.99
C HIS A 58 -1.30 2.80 -0.12
N MET A 59 -0.50 2.25 0.77
CA MET A 59 0.38 3.01 1.64
C MET A 59 1.83 2.71 1.30
N VAL A 60 2.59 3.73 0.94
CA VAL A 60 4.02 3.63 0.74
C VAL A 60 4.75 4.08 2.00
N ILE A 61 5.69 3.28 2.48
CA ILE A 61 6.64 3.68 3.51
C ILE A 61 7.99 3.89 2.83
N SER A 62 8.48 5.13 2.90
CA SER A 62 9.78 5.50 2.36
C SER A 62 10.92 4.83 3.12
N LYS A 63 11.92 4.33 2.39
CA LYS A 63 13.16 3.79 2.97
C LYS A 63 14.15 4.87 3.43
N SER A 64 14.01 6.11 2.97
CA SER A 64 14.97 7.19 3.27
C SER A 64 14.71 7.89 4.60
N ASP A 65 13.44 8.08 4.96
CA ASP A 65 12.98 8.87 6.12
C ASP A 65 11.85 8.20 6.92
N GLY A 66 11.24 7.14 6.38
CA GLY A 66 10.15 6.41 7.02
C GLY A 66 8.82 7.11 6.83
N ALA A 67 8.79 8.14 5.99
CA ALA A 67 7.58 8.89 5.71
C ALA A 67 6.55 7.97 5.05
N VAL A 68 5.31 8.15 5.49
CA VAL A 68 4.15 7.44 4.98
C VAL A 68 3.49 8.28 3.90
N THR A 69 3.19 7.70 2.75
CA THR A 69 2.49 8.35 1.65
C THR A 69 1.37 7.46 1.15
N TYR A 70 0.17 8.01 1.01
CA TYR A 70 -0.95 7.28 0.45
C TYR A 70 -1.01 7.51 -1.06
N VAL A 71 -1.05 6.42 -1.82
CA VAL A 71 -1.19 6.45 -3.28
C VAL A 71 -2.49 5.74 -3.68
N PRO A 72 -3.08 6.04 -4.84
CA PRO A 72 -4.28 5.35 -5.32
C PRO A 72 -4.10 3.83 -5.36
N ASN A 73 -5.21 3.09 -5.23
CA ASN A 73 -5.29 1.63 -5.38
C ASN A 73 -5.11 1.20 -6.86
N PHE A 74 -3.97 1.53 -7.44
CA PHE A 74 -3.54 1.04 -8.75
C PHE A 74 -2.84 -0.32 -8.61
N PRO A 75 -2.59 -1.04 -9.72
CA PRO A 75 -1.69 -2.19 -9.68
C PRO A 75 -0.36 -1.83 -9.00
N PRO A 76 0.27 -2.74 -8.24
CA PRO A 76 1.47 -2.45 -7.45
C PRO A 76 2.56 -1.72 -8.23
N ASP A 77 2.86 -2.19 -9.45
CA ASP A 77 3.86 -1.55 -10.31
C ASP A 77 3.50 -0.10 -10.66
N SER A 78 2.24 0.17 -11.05
CA SER A 78 1.77 1.52 -11.37
C SER A 78 1.78 2.45 -10.15
N ALA A 79 1.43 1.92 -8.97
CA ALA A 79 1.49 2.68 -7.72
C ALA A 79 2.93 3.04 -7.33
N ILE A 80 3.87 2.11 -7.53
CA ILE A 80 5.31 2.32 -7.34
C ILE A 80 5.83 3.38 -8.31
N GLU A 81 5.48 3.29 -9.60
CA GLU A 81 5.89 4.28 -10.60
C GLU A 81 5.34 5.67 -10.29
N LEU A 82 4.07 5.77 -9.88
CA LEU A 82 3.50 7.03 -9.43
C LEU A 82 4.28 7.61 -8.25
N TYR A 83 4.58 6.78 -7.24
CA TYR A 83 5.37 7.22 -6.10
C TYR A 83 6.77 7.69 -6.49
N ARG A 84 7.45 6.98 -7.39
CA ARG A 84 8.75 7.40 -7.97
C ARG A 84 8.63 8.75 -8.67
N SER A 85 7.55 8.99 -9.41
CA SER A 85 7.30 10.27 -10.06
C SER A 85 7.08 11.41 -9.06
N LEU A 86 6.38 11.15 -7.95
CA LEU A 86 6.14 12.14 -6.90
C LEU A 86 7.40 12.47 -6.09
N ARG A 87 8.31 11.50 -5.95
CA ARG A 87 9.58 11.64 -5.23
C ARG A 87 10.73 12.15 -6.11
N ARG A 88 10.57 12.18 -7.43
CA ARG A 88 11.54 12.87 -8.29
C ARG A 88 11.49 14.36 -7.98
N PRO A 89 12.63 15.02 -7.70
CA PRO A 89 12.64 16.46 -7.63
C PRO A 89 12.11 17.01 -8.96
N HIS A 90 11.08 17.86 -8.90
CA HIS A 90 10.76 18.72 -10.03
C HIS A 90 12.02 19.58 -10.24
N GLY A 91 12.75 19.29 -11.31
CA GLY A 91 13.99 19.99 -11.67
C GLY A 91 13.76 21.47 -11.91
#